data_AF-A0A101I5Q2-F1
#
_entry.id   AF-A0A101I5Q2-F1
#
_cell.length_a   1.000
_cell.length_b   1.000
_cell.length_c   1.000
_cell.angle_alpha   90.00
_cell.angle_beta   90.00
_cell.angle_gamma   90.00
#
_symmetry.space_group_name_H-M   'P 1'
#
loop_
_entity.id
_entity.type
_entity.pdbx_description
1 polymer ?
#
loop_
_entity_poly.entity_id
_entity_poly.type
_entity_poly.pdbx_seq_one_letter_code
_entity_poly.pdbx_strand_id
1 'polypeptide(L)'
;MIRLRWVALITAGLCFLAIVGTAYILELKKISRLGSLVDERMERLVAVTRDVQVLREKIIFYRTPEGVARLAREQFNLTYPGEQIFRIELVSEDSLPEDTP
;
A
#
# COMPACT_ATOMS: atom_id res chain seq x y z
N MET A 1 -47.76 -13.79 44.51
CA MET A 1 -46.80 -14.81 44.99
C MET A 1 -46.27 -15.58 43.79
N ILE A 2 -45.06 -15.25 43.33
CA ILE A 2 -44.39 -16.01 42.28
C ILE A 2 -44.15 -17.42 42.80
N ARG A 3 -44.78 -18.42 42.16
CA ARG A 3 -44.58 -19.82 42.55
C ARG A 3 -43.16 -20.23 42.20
N LEU A 4 -42.50 -20.96 43.10
CA LEU A 4 -41.13 -21.46 42.96
C LEU A 4 -40.87 -22.14 41.59
N ARG A 5 -41.90 -22.80 41.03
CA ARG A 5 -41.88 -23.43 39.70
C ARG A 5 -41.57 -22.46 38.56
N TRP A 6 -42.09 -21.23 38.62
CA TRP A 6 -41.83 -20.21 37.60
C TRP A 6 -40.43 -19.61 37.72
N VAL A 7 -39.94 -19.43 38.94
CA VAL A 7 -38.55 -19.01 39.18
C VAL A 7 -37.59 -20.04 38.61
N ALA A 8 -37.81 -21.32 38.92
CA ALA A 8 -36.97 -22.41 38.43
C ALA A 8 -36.95 -22.48 36.89
N LEU A 9 -38.11 -22.30 36.22
CA LEU A 9 -38.19 -22.28 34.76
C LEU A 9 -37.46 -21.09 34.14
N ILE A 10 -37.61 -19.89 34.71
CA ILE A 10 -36.92 -18.69 34.21
C ILE A 10 -35.41 -18.84 34.38
N THR A 11 -34.94 -19.31 35.53
CA THR A 11 -33.51 -19.50 35.79
C THR A 11 -32.92 -20.57 34.88
N ALA A 12 -33.62 -21.69 34.65
CA ALA A 12 -33.17 -22.72 33.72
C ALA A 12 -33.10 -22.20 32.27
N GLY A 13 -34.11 -21.44 31.84
CA GLY A 13 -34.12 -20.79 30.53
C GLY A 13 -32.96 -19.81 30.37
N LEU A 14 -32.71 -18.97 31.38
CA LEU A 14 -31.61 -17.99 31.37
C LEU A 14 -30.24 -18.68 31.31
N CYS A 15 -30.03 -19.76 32.08
CA CYS A 15 -28.81 -20.54 32.02
C CYS A 15 -28.58 -21.15 30.63
N PHE A 16 -29.62 -21.71 30.02
CA PHE A 16 -29.51 -22.27 28.67
C PHE A 16 -29.16 -21.19 27.64
N LEU A 17 -29.82 -20.05 27.70
CA LEU A 17 -29.57 -18.90 26.82
C LEU A 17 -28.15 -18.35 27.01
N ALA A 18 -27.65 -18.31 28.25
CA ALA A 18 -26.28 -17.88 28.55
C ALA A 18 -25.25 -18.84 27.93
N ILE A 19 -25.45 -20.15 28.05
CA ILE A 19 -24.53 -21.15 27.47
C ILE A 19 -24.50 -21.03 25.94
N VAL A 20 -25.67 -21.01 25.30
CA VAL A 20 -25.80 -20.91 23.85
C VAL A 20 -25.25 -19.58 23.35
N GLY A 21 -25.64 -18.47 23.98
CA GLY A 21 -25.18 -17.14 23.61
C GLY A 21 -23.67 -17.01 23.71
N THR A 22 -23.06 -17.53 24.77
CA THR A 22 -21.60 -17.49 24.94
C THR A 22 -20.88 -18.31 23.87
N ALA A 23 -21.40 -19.48 23.50
CA ALA A 23 -20.85 -20.30 22.42
C ALA A 23 -20.89 -19.56 21.07
N TYR A 24 -22.03 -18.97 20.72
CA TYR A 24 -22.19 -18.20 19.47
C TYR A 24 -21.27 -16.96 19.43
N ILE A 25 -21.12 -16.24 20.54
CA ILE A 25 -20.24 -15.07 20.60
C ILE A 25 -18.78 -15.47 20.37
N LEU A 26 -18.34 -16.63 20.89
CA LEU A 26 -17.00 -17.15 20.66
C LEU A 26 -16.76 -17.50 19.19
N GLU A 27 -17.75 -18.11 18.52
CA GLU A 27 -17.67 -18.41 17.09
C GLU A 27 -17.60 -17.15 16.23
N LEU A 28 -18.40 -16.13 16.55
CA LEU A 28 -18.36 -14.84 15.85
C LEU A 28 -17.01 -14.15 16.02
N LYS A 29 -16.42 -14.19 17.21
CA LYS A 29 -15.05 -13.69 17.43
C LYS A 29 -14.03 -14.44 16.59
N LYS A 30 -14.18 -15.76 16.45
CA LYS A 30 -13.30 -16.58 15.61
C LYS A 30 -13.42 -16.22 14.13
N ILE A 31 -14.64 -16.01 13.64
CA ILE A 31 -14.91 -15.57 12.26
C ILE A 31 -14.32 -14.18 12.01
N SER A 32 -14.54 -13.24 12.93
CA SER A 32 -13.99 -11.88 12.83
C SER A 32 -12.46 -11.89 12.77
N ARG A 33 -11.80 -12.72 13.58
CA ARG A 33 -10.34 -12.88 13.56
C ARG A 33 -9.83 -13.47 12.23
N LEU A 34 -10.56 -14.45 11.68
CA LEU A 34 -10.25 -14.98 10.35
C LEU A 34 -10.44 -13.93 9.27
N GLY A 35 -11.52 -13.14 9.34
CA GLY A 35 -11.79 -12.02 8.43
C GLY A 35 -10.64 -11.02 8.42
N SER A 36 -10.18 -10.58 9.59
CA SER A 36 -9.04 -9.65 9.67
C SER A 36 -7.75 -10.20 9.07
N LEU A 37 -7.50 -11.51 9.21
CA LEU A 37 -6.34 -12.15 8.59
C LEU A 37 -6.47 -12.24 7.07
N VAL A 38 -7.68 -12.48 6.57
CA VAL A 38 -7.94 -12.50 5.12
C VAL A 38 -7.77 -11.10 4.53
N ASP A 39 -8.30 -10.08 5.19
CA ASP A 39 -8.18 -8.69 4.76
C ASP A 39 -6.72 -8.24 4.71
N GLU A 40 -5.92 -8.58 5.73
CA GLU A 40 -4.48 -8.29 5.75
C GLU A 40 -3.75 -8.97 4.58
N ARG A 41 -4.12 -10.22 4.26
CA ARG A 41 -3.52 -10.94 3.12
C ARG A 41 -3.97 -10.34 1.80
N MET A 42 -5.22 -9.92 1.68
CA MET A 42 -5.76 -9.24 0.50
C MET A 42 -5.01 -7.92 0.26
N GLU A 43 -4.81 -7.11 1.30
CA GLU A 43 -4.10 -5.84 1.21
C GLU A 43 -2.66 -6.04 0.71
N ARG A 44 -1.94 -7.04 1.25
CA ARG A 44 -0.60 -7.39 0.73
C ARG A 44 -0.65 -7.84 -0.73
N LEU A 45 -1.66 -8.63 -1.11
CA LEU A 45 -1.79 -9.11 -2.49
C LEU A 45 -2.02 -7.95 -3.46
N VAL A 46 -2.85 -6.99 -3.07
CA VAL A 46 -3.13 -5.77 -3.84
C VAL A 46 -1.86 -4.92 -3.99
N ALA A 47 -1.09 -4.73 -2.91
CA ALA A 47 0.16 -4.00 -2.96
C ALA A 47 1.15 -4.63 -3.96
N VAL A 48 1.38 -5.94 -3.86
CA VAL A 48 2.27 -6.67 -4.78
C VAL A 48 1.76 -6.61 -6.22
N THR A 49 0.44 -6.72 -6.43
CA THR A 49 -0.14 -6.63 -7.77
C THR A 49 0.11 -5.27 -8.40
N ARG A 50 0.00 -4.20 -7.61
CA ARG A 50 0.29 -2.83 -8.06
C ARG A 50 1.75 -2.65 -8.43
N ASP A 51 2.67 -3.18 -7.62
CA ASP A 51 4.11 -3.13 -7.92
C ASP A 51 4.45 -3.87 -9.21
N VAL A 52 3.83 -5.04 -9.43
CA VAL A 52 3.99 -5.80 -10.67
C VAL A 52 3.46 -5.03 -11.88
N GLN A 53 2.33 -4.33 -11.75
CA GLN A 53 1.80 -3.49 -12.83
C GLN A 53 2.77 -2.37 -13.20
N VAL A 54 3.33 -1.67 -12.21
CA VAL A 54 4.32 -0.60 -12.43
C VAL A 54 5.59 -1.16 -13.09
N LEU A 55 6.08 -2.32 -12.61
CA LEU A 55 7.24 -2.98 -13.22
C LEU A 55 6.97 -3.39 -14.65
N ARG A 56 5.78 -3.93 -14.93
CA ARG A 56 5.39 -4.34 -16.27
C ARG A 56 5.33 -3.16 -17.23
N GLU A 57 4.80 -2.03 -16.78
CA GLU A 57 4.79 -0.78 -17.56
C GLU A 57 6.21 -0.29 -17.87
N LYS A 58 7.10 -0.29 -16.87
CA LYS A 58 8.52 0.03 -17.07
C LYS A 58 9.21 -0.92 -18.06
N ILE A 59 8.96 -2.22 -17.95
CA ILE A 59 9.51 -3.21 -18.90
C ILE A 59 9.04 -2.93 -20.32
N ILE A 60 7.75 -2.64 -20.51
CA ILE A 60 7.20 -2.29 -21.83
C ILE A 60 7.87 -1.02 -22.36
N PHE A 61 8.02 -0.01 -21.51
CA PHE A 61 8.68 1.25 -21.88
C PHE A 61 10.15 1.03 -22.28
N TYR A 62 10.93 0.30 -21.48
CA TYR A 62 12.34 0.03 -21.79
C TYR A 62 12.55 -1.03 -22.88
N ARG A 63 11.49 -1.67 -23.38
CA ARG A 63 11.59 -2.54 -24.56
C ARG A 63 11.74 -1.74 -25.85
N THR A 64 11.33 -0.47 -25.87
CA THR A 64 11.45 0.38 -27.06
C THR A 64 12.86 1.01 -27.15
N PRO A 65 13.39 1.22 -28.37
CA PRO A 65 14.70 1.85 -28.53
C PRO A 65 14.75 3.27 -27.96
N GLU A 66 13.65 4.04 -28.06
CA GLU A 66 13.52 5.35 -27.43
C GLU A 66 13.56 5.26 -25.90
N GLY A 67 12.90 4.26 -25.30
CA GLY A 67 12.89 4.08 -23.86
C GLY A 67 14.27 3.75 -23.30
N VAL A 68 15.03 2.91 -24.00
CA VAL A 68 16.44 2.63 -23.67
C VAL A 68 17.29 3.89 -23.83
N ALA A 69 17.11 4.64 -24.91
CA ALA A 69 17.85 5.88 -25.16
C ALA A 69 17.57 6.94 -24.09
N ARG A 70 16.33 7.04 -23.62
CA ARG A 70 15.97 7.94 -22.53
C ARG A 70 16.60 7.51 -21.21
N LEU A 71 16.57 6.21 -20.89
CA LEU A 71 17.24 5.67 -19.70
C LEU A 71 18.75 5.91 -19.75
N ALA A 72 19.38 5.68 -20.91
CA ALA A 72 20.81 5.91 -21.12
C ALA A 72 21.21 7.37 -20.86
N ARG A 73 20.38 8.33 -21.30
CA ARG A 73 20.59 9.76 -21.05
C ARG A 73 20.35 10.13 -19.59
N GLU A 74 19.22 9.75 -19.01
CA GLU A 74 18.82 10.20 -17.66
C GLU A 74 19.66 9.58 -16.52
N GLN A 75 20.02 8.29 -16.62
CA GLN A 75 20.72 7.57 -15.55
C GLN A 75 22.23 7.55 -15.73
N PHE A 76 22.69 7.55 -16.98
CA PHE A 76 24.10 7.30 -17.30
C PHE A 76 24.76 8.47 -18.04
N ASN A 77 24.02 9.56 -18.33
CA ASN A 77 24.50 10.70 -19.12
C ASN A 77 25.15 10.28 -20.45
N LEU A 78 24.67 9.18 -21.04
CA LEU A 78 25.17 8.69 -22.32
C LEU A 78 24.49 9.45 -23.46
N THR A 79 25.28 9.83 -24.45
CA THR A 79 24.82 10.52 -25.66
C THR A 79 25.11 9.68 -26.89
N TYR A 80 24.37 9.91 -27.97
CA TYR A 80 24.70 9.29 -29.25
C TYR A 80 26.04 9.83 -29.78
N PRO A 81 26.79 9.03 -30.55
CA PRO A 81 28.01 9.50 -31.18
C PRO A 81 27.71 10.66 -32.14
N GLY A 82 28.30 11.83 -31.87
CA GLY A 82 28.11 13.06 -32.67
C GLY A 82 27.02 14.01 -32.19
N GLU A 83 26.37 13.74 -31.05
CA GLU A 83 25.33 14.60 -30.47
C GLU A 83 25.94 15.89 -29.86
N GLN A 84 25.38 17.05 -30.17
CA GLN A 84 25.84 18.34 -29.63
C GLN A 84 25.29 18.54 -28.21
N ILE A 85 26.20 18.69 -27.24
CA ILE A 85 25.86 18.91 -25.84
C ILE A 85 25.88 20.42 -25.58
N PHE A 86 24.72 20.99 -25.26
CA PHE A 86 24.60 22.40 -24.91
C PHE A 86 24.74 22.58 -23.40
N ARG A 87 25.73 23.36 -22.97
CA ARG A 87 25.85 23.81 -21.58
C ARG A 87 25.11 25.14 -21.45
N ILE A 88 24.02 25.15 -20.69
CA ILE A 88 23.31 26.39 -20.36
C ILE A 88 24.03 27.03 -19.19
N GLU A 89 24.77 28.10 -19.45
CA GLU A 89 25.34 28.95 -18.40
C GLU A 89 24.39 30.12 -18.16
N LEU A 90 23.79 30.18 -16.96
CA LEU A 90 23.12 31.39 -16.49
C LEU A 90 24.18 32.36 -16.00
N VAL A 91 24.57 33.31 -16.85
CA VAL A 91 25.37 34.46 -16.44
C VAL A 91 24.41 35.46 -15.81
N SER A 92 24.51 35.65 -14.50
CA SER A 92 23.84 36.75 -13.79
C SER A 92 24.37 38.08 -14.35
N GLU A 93 23.49 39.02 -14.70
CA GLU A 93 23.88 40.39 -15.09
C GLU A 93 24.41 41.22 -13.90
N ASP A 94 24.36 40.69 -12.67
CA ASP A 94 24.93 41.38 -11.52
C ASP A 94 26.45 41.36 -11.58
N SER A 95 27.01 42.51 -11.99
CA SER A 95 28.39 42.89 -11.72
C SER A 95 28.66 42.83 -10.22
N LEU A 96 29.39 41.80 -9.78
CA LEU A 96 30.03 41.84 -8.47
C LEU A 96 30.99 43.04 -8.45
N PRO A 97 30.88 43.96 -7.47
CA PRO A 97 31.81 45.08 -7.39
C PRO A 97 33.23 44.51 -7.21
N GLU A 98 34.17 45.04 -7.99
CA GLU A 98 35.58 44.67 -7.89
C GLU A 98 36.06 44.91 -6.45
N ASP A 99 36.42 43.83 -5.75
CA ASP A 99 37.23 43.90 -4.54
C ASP A 99 38.55 44.56 -4.94
N THR A 100 38.66 45.86 -4.65
CA THR A 100 39.88 46.62 -4.85
C THR A 100 40.84 46.28 -3.71
N PRO A 101 42.10 45.91 -3.98
CA PRO A 101 43.07 45.49 -2.98
C PRO A 101 43.50 46.60 -2.00
#